data_AF-A0A957PAZ5-F1
#
_entry.id   AF-A0A957PAZ5-F1
#
_cell.length_a   1.000
_cell.length_b   1.000
_cell.length_c   1.000
_cell.angle_alpha   90.00
_cell.angle_beta   90.00
_cell.angle_gamma   90.00
#
_symmetry.space_group_name_H-M   'P 1'
#
loop_
_entity.id
_entity.type
_entity.pdbx_description
1 polymer ?
#
loop_
_entity_poly.entity_id
_entity_poly.type
_entity_poly.pdbx_seq_one_letter_code
_entity_poly.pdbx_strand_id
1 'polypeptide(L)'
;RLVLARQLLKEDGLIFVSIDDNEVHHLRLVMDEIFGEENFVTQFVWNSSTAGGIRAKYVNRNHEYALCYAKTLAQVPQLFAPLSQEAVKQYNRRDARGRYREKDFAWVTQSTNSNQRYLIECPDGALVQPRPGYLFRFVRARFEEALHNDLVVFKRTKTSPLIDQHGKRARWNIYIKKYLGDATGAPSSLTPKSVVGLYNSGSNEIKELFGAMLFNNPKPTAYLRYFLEIAVGKNSTDSRQRNDAEPEDAQEIDEQTHDEIVLDFFAGSCSTAHAVLAHNQEDGRARRFIMVQQPELTPPNSLARRHGFATIADLGKERIRRVLHKLALEDCEGFRVYTIEEEH
;
A
#
# COMPACT_ATOMS: atom_id res chain seq x y z
N ARG A 1 5.71 15.53 20.46
CA ARG A 1 5.07 15.39 19.13
C ARG A 1 4.50 13.99 18.94
N LEU A 2 5.31 12.93 18.93
CA LEU A 2 4.82 11.55 18.75
C LEU A 2 3.79 11.09 19.81
N VAL A 3 3.97 11.47 21.08
CA VAL A 3 2.97 11.20 22.15
C VAL A 3 1.59 11.76 21.79
N LEU A 4 1.53 13.02 21.32
CA LEU A 4 0.28 13.66 20.89
C LEU A 4 -0.27 12.99 19.62
N ALA A 5 0.59 12.66 18.65
CA ALA A 5 0.16 11.97 17.43
C ALA A 5 -0.53 10.63 17.77
N ARG A 6 0.01 9.86 18.71
CA ARG A 6 -0.62 8.62 19.19
C ARG A 6 -2.01 8.86 19.81
N GLN A 7 -2.19 9.96 20.55
CA GLN A 7 -3.49 10.31 21.14
C GLN A 7 -4.55 10.63 20.08
N LEU A 8 -4.14 11.21 18.96
CA LEU A 8 -5.04 11.61 17.86
C LEU A 8 -5.42 10.45 16.93
N LEU A 9 -4.66 9.35 16.91
CA LEU A 9 -4.98 8.19 16.09
C LEU A 9 -6.26 7.51 16.58
N LYS A 10 -7.06 6.99 15.63
CA LYS A 10 -8.06 5.95 15.90
C LYS A 10 -7.37 4.67 16.37
N GLU A 11 -8.12 3.74 16.97
CA GLU A 11 -7.55 2.47 17.46
C GLU A 11 -6.95 1.61 16.34
N ASP A 12 -7.56 1.61 15.16
CA ASP A 12 -7.08 1.01 13.92
C ASP A 12 -6.12 1.93 13.12
N GLY A 13 -5.81 3.11 13.65
CA GLY A 13 -5.02 4.13 13.00
C GLY A 13 -3.54 3.75 12.87
N LEU A 14 -2.94 4.11 11.74
CA LEU A 14 -1.52 3.91 11.45
C LEU A 14 -0.77 5.24 11.42
N ILE A 15 0.49 5.21 11.86
CA ILE A 15 1.46 6.29 11.64
C ILE A 15 2.62 5.78 10.78
N PHE A 16 3.02 6.59 9.80
CA PHE A 16 4.18 6.36 8.96
C PHE A 16 5.19 7.48 9.17
N VAL A 17 6.45 7.14 9.43
CA VAL A 17 7.52 8.14 9.64
C VAL A 17 8.69 7.83 8.70
N SER A 18 8.88 8.68 7.69
CA SER A 18 10.05 8.61 6.81
C SER A 18 11.31 9.02 7.58
N ILE A 19 12.38 8.25 7.43
CA ILE A 19 13.65 8.50 8.12
C ILE A 19 14.82 7.92 7.34
N ASP A 20 16.00 8.53 7.44
CA ASP A 20 17.23 7.99 6.87
C ASP A 20 17.98 7.11 7.89
N ASP A 21 19.20 6.69 7.55
CA ASP A 21 19.99 5.83 8.42
C ASP A 21 20.57 6.51 9.67
N ASN A 22 20.60 7.86 9.71
CA ASN A 22 21.22 8.58 10.81
C ASN A 22 20.45 8.37 12.13
N GLU A 23 19.12 8.34 12.05
CA GLU A 23 18.26 8.35 13.25
C GLU A 23 17.22 7.22 13.28
N VAL A 24 17.21 6.29 12.31
CA VAL A 24 16.22 5.20 12.28
C VAL A 24 16.22 4.37 13.56
N HIS A 25 17.39 4.11 14.15
CA HIS A 25 17.50 3.31 15.37
C HIS A 25 17.01 4.05 16.61
N HIS A 26 17.38 5.32 16.77
CA HIS A 26 16.92 6.13 17.90
C HIS A 26 15.41 6.40 17.80
N LEU A 27 14.92 6.73 16.60
CA LEU A 27 13.50 6.93 16.35
C LEU A 27 12.71 5.64 16.64
N ARG A 28 13.22 4.49 16.22
CA ARG A 28 12.60 3.19 16.50
C ARG A 28 12.42 2.97 18.01
N LEU A 29 13.46 3.18 18.80
CA LEU A 29 13.40 3.02 20.26
C LEU A 29 12.38 3.96 20.91
N VAL A 30 12.35 5.23 20.50
CA VAL A 30 11.37 6.20 21.01
C VAL A 30 9.94 5.83 20.59
N MET A 31 9.75 5.30 19.38
CA MET A 31 8.44 4.85 18.93
C MET A 31 8.00 3.58 19.66
N ASP A 32 8.90 2.65 19.99
CA ASP A 32 8.59 1.48 20.83
C ASP A 32 8.11 1.91 22.23
N GLU A 33 8.77 2.89 22.85
CA GLU A 33 8.34 3.42 24.15
C GLU A 33 6.96 4.09 24.09
N ILE A 34 6.68 4.84 23.02
CA ILE A 34 5.43 5.62 22.91
C ILE A 34 4.26 4.75 22.45
N PHE A 35 4.46 3.90 21.44
CA PHE A 35 3.40 3.12 20.81
C PHE A 35 3.28 1.70 21.37
N GLY A 36 4.31 1.18 22.04
CA GLY A 36 4.45 -0.24 22.38
C GLY A 36 5.12 -1.00 21.24
N GLU A 37 6.13 -1.80 21.56
CA GLU A 37 6.87 -2.63 20.59
C GLU A 37 5.93 -3.61 19.88
N GLU A 38 4.90 -4.10 20.58
CA GLU A 38 3.87 -4.99 20.05
C GLU A 38 3.00 -4.33 18.97
N ASN A 39 2.98 -3.00 18.91
CA ASN A 39 2.23 -2.24 17.91
C ASN A 39 3.08 -1.85 16.69
N PHE A 40 4.33 -2.30 16.63
CA PHE A 40 5.15 -2.16 15.44
C PHE A 40 4.61 -3.03 14.30
N VAL A 41 4.35 -2.40 13.15
CA VAL A 41 3.87 -3.10 11.95
C VAL A 41 5.07 -3.59 11.13
N THR A 42 5.89 -2.66 10.66
CA THR A 42 7.06 -2.97 9.83
C THR A 42 7.94 -1.73 9.61
N GLN A 43 9.17 -1.98 9.14
CA GLN A 43 10.08 -0.96 8.63
C GLN A 43 10.17 -1.14 7.13
N PHE A 44 9.54 -0.23 6.40
CA PHE A 44 9.62 -0.20 4.95
C PHE A 44 10.99 0.30 4.51
N VAL A 45 11.53 -0.31 3.46
CA VAL A 45 12.72 0.12 2.74
C VAL A 45 12.28 0.75 1.43
N TRP A 46 12.58 2.03 1.27
CA TRP A 46 12.31 2.78 0.04
C TRP A 46 13.58 2.93 -0.78
N ASN A 47 13.64 2.23 -1.90
CA ASN A 47 14.71 2.38 -2.89
C ASN A 47 14.55 3.72 -3.64
N SER A 48 15.08 4.79 -3.05
CA SER A 48 14.87 6.17 -3.46
C SER A 48 15.71 6.58 -4.68
N SER A 49 16.75 5.82 -5.06
CA SER A 49 17.63 6.12 -6.20
C SER A 49 17.95 4.89 -7.07
N THR A 50 18.07 5.06 -8.40
CA THR A 50 18.59 4.02 -9.32
C THR A 50 20.10 3.97 -9.41
N ALA A 51 20.77 5.12 -9.19
CA ALA A 51 22.20 5.26 -9.38
C ALA A 51 22.85 5.78 -8.12
N GLY A 52 24.00 5.20 -7.81
CA GLY A 52 24.87 5.70 -6.76
C GLY A 52 25.53 7.02 -7.14
N GLY A 53 25.86 7.83 -6.13
CA GLY A 53 26.67 9.03 -6.35
C GLY A 53 28.06 8.67 -6.88
N ILE A 54 28.58 9.48 -7.81
CA ILE A 54 29.90 9.29 -8.44
C ILE A 54 31.05 9.29 -7.39
N ARG A 55 30.81 9.84 -6.20
CA ARG A 55 31.82 10.07 -5.14
C ARG A 55 31.63 9.20 -3.90
N ALA A 56 30.84 8.13 -3.96
CA ALA A 56 30.71 7.25 -2.80
C ALA A 56 32.03 6.54 -2.49
N LYS A 57 32.62 6.85 -1.32
CA LYS A 57 33.91 6.28 -0.87
C LYS A 57 33.79 4.80 -0.48
N TYR A 58 32.67 4.42 0.14
CA TYR A 58 32.48 3.08 0.71
C TYR A 58 31.28 2.36 0.10
N VAL A 59 30.08 2.94 0.23
CA VAL A 59 28.82 2.35 -0.25
C VAL A 59 27.92 3.45 -0.81
N ASN A 60 27.24 3.15 -1.92
CA ASN A 60 26.17 3.97 -2.44
C ASN A 60 24.90 3.75 -1.64
N ARG A 61 24.52 4.75 -0.84
CA ARG A 61 23.24 4.75 -0.11
C ARG A 61 22.14 5.14 -1.08
N ASN A 62 21.29 4.17 -1.41
CA ASN A 62 20.23 4.31 -2.42
C ASN A 62 18.84 4.07 -1.84
N HIS A 63 18.72 4.04 -0.51
CA HIS A 63 17.46 3.81 0.17
C HIS A 63 17.30 4.67 1.42
N GLU A 64 16.03 4.92 1.75
CA GLU A 64 15.57 5.48 3.03
C GLU A 64 14.59 4.48 3.66
N TYR A 65 14.14 4.76 4.87
CA TYR A 65 13.19 3.95 5.61
C TYR A 65 11.87 4.69 5.81
N ALA A 66 10.80 3.91 6.01
CA ALA A 66 9.58 4.40 6.68
C ALA A 66 9.20 3.43 7.80
N LEU A 67 9.18 3.92 9.03
CA LEU A 67 8.67 3.17 10.16
C LEU A 67 7.14 3.22 10.15
N CYS A 68 6.50 2.09 10.37
CA CYS A 68 5.04 1.97 10.48
C CYS A 68 4.66 1.38 11.84
N TYR A 69 3.83 2.11 12.56
CA TYR A 69 3.21 1.67 13.81
C TYR A 69 1.70 1.81 13.72
N ALA A 70 1.01 0.92 14.41
CA ALA A 70 -0.41 1.07 14.71
C ALA A 70 -0.59 1.76 16.07
N LYS A 71 -1.77 2.32 16.33
CA LYS A 71 -2.17 2.64 17.70
C LYS A 71 -2.43 1.36 18.50
N THR A 72 -3.23 0.46 17.93
CA THR A 72 -3.51 -0.87 18.46
C THR A 72 -3.48 -1.88 17.33
N LEU A 73 -2.36 -2.61 17.17
CA LEU A 73 -2.13 -3.50 16.01
C LEU A 73 -3.21 -4.59 15.89
N ALA A 74 -3.73 -5.10 17.00
CA ALA A 74 -4.80 -6.10 17.01
C ALA A 74 -6.12 -5.60 16.39
N GLN A 75 -6.32 -4.28 16.29
CA GLN A 75 -7.52 -3.67 15.69
C GLN A 75 -7.30 -3.28 14.22
N VAL A 76 -6.06 -3.38 13.71
CA VAL A 76 -5.76 -3.06 12.32
C VAL A 76 -6.28 -4.18 11.41
N PRO A 77 -7.13 -3.87 10.41
CA PRO A 77 -7.60 -4.85 9.45
C PRO A 77 -6.44 -5.34 8.56
N GLN A 78 -6.71 -6.35 7.73
CA GLN A 78 -5.72 -6.82 6.78
C GLN A 78 -5.29 -5.67 5.85
N LEU A 79 -3.98 -5.37 5.85
CA LEU A 79 -3.40 -4.34 5.00
C LEU A 79 -3.25 -4.82 3.56
N PHE A 80 -3.43 -3.89 2.64
CA PHE A 80 -3.33 -4.14 1.21
C PHE A 80 -2.44 -3.09 0.53
N ALA A 81 -1.66 -3.52 -0.45
CA ALA A 81 -0.84 -2.61 -1.26
C ALA A 81 -1.01 -2.92 -2.75
N PRO A 82 -0.81 -1.92 -3.61
CA PRO A 82 -0.76 -2.10 -5.05
C PRO A 82 0.37 -3.06 -5.42
N LEU A 83 0.11 -3.88 -6.44
CA LEU A 83 1.11 -4.81 -6.96
C LEU A 83 2.17 -4.06 -7.77
N SER A 84 3.43 -4.51 -7.67
CA SER A 84 4.49 -4.04 -8.56
C SER A 84 4.18 -4.42 -10.02
N GLN A 85 4.74 -3.69 -10.99
CA GLN A 85 4.61 -4.07 -12.41
C GLN A 85 5.10 -5.49 -12.68
N GLU A 86 6.16 -5.93 -12.01
CA GLU A 86 6.69 -7.30 -12.10
C GLU A 86 5.69 -8.32 -11.56
N ALA A 87 5.03 -8.02 -10.43
CA ALA A 87 3.99 -8.86 -9.87
C ALA A 87 2.76 -8.92 -10.79
N VAL A 88 2.36 -7.80 -11.38
CA VAL A 88 1.28 -7.73 -12.38
C VAL A 88 1.62 -8.58 -13.60
N LYS A 89 2.87 -8.57 -14.09
CA LYS A 89 3.32 -9.41 -15.22
C LYS A 89 3.19 -10.91 -14.96
N GLN A 90 3.15 -11.35 -13.70
CA GLN A 90 2.92 -12.76 -13.38
C GLN A 90 1.47 -13.21 -13.67
N TYR A 91 0.51 -12.27 -13.76
CA TYR A 91 -0.88 -12.53 -14.14
C TYR A 91 -0.99 -12.60 -15.67
N ASN A 92 -0.36 -13.64 -16.23
CA ASN A 92 -0.14 -13.84 -17.66
C ASN A 92 -1.17 -14.75 -18.34
N ARG A 93 -2.27 -15.09 -17.66
CA ARG A 93 -3.41 -15.81 -18.21
C ARG A 93 -4.64 -14.90 -18.18
N ARG A 94 -5.65 -15.22 -18.98
CA ARG A 94 -6.91 -14.48 -19.05
C ARG A 94 -8.08 -15.41 -19.35
N ASP A 95 -9.20 -15.17 -18.68
CA ASP A 95 -10.50 -15.73 -19.05
C ASP A 95 -11.58 -14.62 -18.96
N ALA A 96 -12.87 -15.00 -18.95
CA ALA A 96 -14.00 -14.08 -18.90
C ALA A 96 -14.00 -13.17 -17.66
N ARG A 97 -13.38 -13.59 -16.54
CA ARG A 97 -13.27 -12.81 -15.31
C ARG A 97 -12.05 -11.89 -15.27
N GLY A 98 -11.17 -11.99 -16.28
CA GLY A 98 -10.03 -11.10 -16.45
C GLY A 98 -8.68 -11.80 -16.31
N ARG A 99 -7.62 -11.02 -16.01
CA ARG A 99 -6.26 -11.54 -15.92
C ARG A 99 -6.07 -12.33 -14.63
N TYR A 100 -5.43 -13.50 -14.71
CA TYR A 100 -5.12 -14.33 -13.54
C TYR A 100 -3.71 -14.93 -13.64
N ARG A 101 -3.21 -15.42 -12.50
CA ARG A 101 -2.08 -16.35 -12.43
C ARG A 101 -2.50 -17.63 -11.74
N GLU A 102 -1.84 -18.71 -12.09
CA GLU A 102 -2.03 -20.00 -11.43
C GLU A 102 -1.02 -20.12 -10.29
N LYS A 103 -1.48 -20.59 -9.13
CA LYS A 103 -0.61 -20.88 -7.98
C LYS A 103 -0.76 -22.35 -7.59
N ASP A 104 0.34 -23.04 -7.34
CA ASP A 104 0.30 -24.43 -6.89
C ASP A 104 -0.58 -24.58 -5.66
N PHE A 105 -1.51 -25.52 -5.72
CA PHE A 105 -2.47 -25.77 -4.65
C PHE A 105 -1.82 -26.51 -3.47
N ALA A 106 -0.85 -27.39 -3.75
CA ALA A 106 0.01 -27.97 -2.73
C ALA A 106 1.26 -27.11 -2.53
N TRP A 107 1.69 -26.93 -1.28
CA TRP A 107 2.84 -26.11 -0.93
C TRP A 107 3.69 -26.77 0.15
N VAL A 108 4.99 -26.48 0.13
CA VAL A 108 5.96 -27.03 1.10
C VAL A 108 5.75 -26.38 2.45
N THR A 109 5.55 -27.19 3.50
CA THR A 109 5.32 -26.70 4.86
C THR A 109 5.71 -27.73 5.91
N GLN A 110 6.07 -27.26 7.09
CA GLN A 110 6.35 -28.09 8.27
C GLN A 110 5.08 -28.39 9.09
N SER A 111 3.97 -27.70 8.81
CA SER A 111 2.71 -27.95 9.50
C SER A 111 2.21 -29.37 9.27
N THR A 112 1.68 -29.97 10.33
CA THR A 112 1.08 -31.31 10.32
C THR A 112 -0.44 -31.28 10.27
N ASN A 113 -1.05 -30.12 9.97
CA ASN A 113 -2.50 -29.96 9.96
C ASN A 113 -3.20 -30.99 9.05
N SER A 114 -3.91 -31.93 9.68
CA SER A 114 -4.61 -33.02 9.01
C SER A 114 -5.78 -32.52 8.15
N ASN A 115 -6.39 -31.39 8.49
CA ASN A 115 -7.54 -30.83 7.76
C ASN A 115 -7.17 -30.32 6.35
N GLN A 116 -5.88 -30.17 6.05
CA GLN A 116 -5.34 -29.80 4.74
C GLN A 116 -4.73 -31.00 4.00
N ARG A 117 -5.00 -32.23 4.48
CA ARG A 117 -4.70 -33.50 3.83
C ARG A 117 -6.01 -34.25 3.60
N TYR A 118 -6.47 -34.25 2.36
CA TYR A 118 -7.65 -35.00 1.95
C TYR A 118 -7.46 -35.48 0.51
N LEU A 119 -8.30 -36.42 0.06
CA LEU A 119 -8.28 -36.89 -1.31
C LEU A 119 -9.08 -35.93 -2.20
N ILE A 120 -8.55 -35.64 -3.37
CA ILE A 120 -9.21 -34.88 -4.44
C ILE A 120 -9.30 -35.76 -5.66
N GLU A 121 -10.49 -35.84 -6.24
CA GLU A 121 -10.72 -36.51 -7.51
C GLU A 121 -10.29 -35.63 -8.67
N CYS A 122 -9.43 -36.18 -9.53
CA CYS A 122 -8.97 -35.53 -10.76
C CYS A 122 -9.92 -35.85 -11.93
N PRO A 123 -9.82 -35.13 -13.07
CA PRO A 123 -10.75 -35.31 -14.20
C PRO A 123 -10.84 -36.71 -14.81
N ASP A 124 -9.84 -37.57 -14.58
CA ASP A 124 -9.82 -38.97 -15.02
C ASP A 124 -10.26 -39.96 -13.92
N GLY A 125 -10.84 -39.46 -12.82
CA GLY A 125 -11.26 -40.26 -11.66
C GLY A 125 -10.12 -40.62 -10.70
N ALA A 126 -8.88 -40.21 -10.96
CA ALA A 126 -7.76 -40.50 -10.06
C ALA A 126 -7.89 -39.70 -8.75
N LEU A 127 -7.75 -40.38 -7.61
CA LEU A 127 -7.72 -39.74 -6.30
C LEU A 127 -6.29 -39.37 -5.91
N VAL A 128 -6.07 -38.10 -5.56
CA VAL A 128 -4.74 -37.55 -5.22
C VAL A 128 -4.73 -36.80 -3.90
N GLN A 129 -3.58 -36.81 -3.22
CA GLN A 129 -3.32 -36.06 -2.00
C GLN A 129 -1.88 -35.53 -1.95
N PRO A 130 -1.54 -34.57 -1.09
CA PRO A 130 -0.17 -34.06 -0.97
C PRO A 130 0.78 -35.13 -0.42
N ARG A 131 1.97 -35.25 -1.01
CA ARG A 131 3.04 -36.09 -0.44
C ARG A 131 3.54 -35.54 0.91
N PRO A 132 4.28 -36.33 1.71
CA PRO A 132 4.91 -35.83 2.94
C PRO A 132 5.74 -34.56 2.70
N GLY A 133 5.67 -33.60 3.62
CA GLY A 133 6.28 -32.27 3.49
C GLY A 133 5.47 -31.24 2.68
N TYR A 134 4.32 -31.64 2.14
CA TYR A 134 3.37 -30.76 1.47
C TYR A 134 2.01 -30.78 2.17
N LEU A 135 1.27 -29.67 2.10
CA LEU A 135 -0.15 -29.56 2.43
C LEU A 135 -0.90 -28.86 1.31
N PHE A 136 -2.22 -29.07 1.23
CA PHE A 136 -3.06 -28.22 0.43
C PHE A 136 -3.22 -26.84 1.05
N ARG A 137 -3.42 -25.81 0.22
CA ARG A 137 -3.63 -24.43 0.70
C ARG A 137 -4.98 -24.26 1.38
N PHE A 138 -6.00 -25.01 0.97
CA PHE A 138 -7.35 -24.91 1.52
C PHE A 138 -7.74 -26.19 2.25
N VAL A 139 -8.57 -26.04 3.28
CA VAL A 139 -9.37 -27.16 3.81
C VAL A 139 -10.43 -27.57 2.78
N ARG A 140 -10.98 -28.77 2.93
CA ARG A 140 -11.90 -29.38 1.95
C ARG A 140 -13.06 -28.48 1.53
N ALA A 141 -13.79 -27.91 2.49
CA ALA A 141 -14.95 -27.06 2.19
C ALA A 141 -14.60 -25.87 1.27
N ARG A 142 -13.51 -25.16 1.56
CA ARG A 142 -13.04 -24.04 0.73
C ARG A 142 -12.51 -24.49 -0.63
N PHE A 143 -11.97 -25.70 -0.74
CA PHE A 143 -11.60 -26.26 -2.04
C PHE A 143 -12.82 -26.58 -2.90
N GLU A 144 -13.86 -27.17 -2.32
CA GLU A 144 -15.12 -27.47 -3.02
C GLU A 144 -15.80 -26.19 -3.51
N GLU A 145 -15.81 -25.13 -2.69
CA GLU A 145 -16.25 -23.80 -3.09
C GLU A 145 -15.40 -23.24 -4.27
N ALA A 146 -14.08 -23.34 -4.18
CA ALA A 146 -13.19 -22.90 -5.26
C ALA A 146 -13.41 -23.70 -6.56
N LEU A 147 -13.69 -25.00 -6.45
CA LEU A 147 -13.99 -25.87 -7.59
C LEU A 147 -15.32 -25.47 -8.24
N HIS A 148 -16.37 -25.26 -7.44
CA HIS A 148 -17.67 -24.78 -7.91
C HIS A 148 -17.55 -23.43 -8.64
N ASN A 149 -16.71 -22.55 -8.12
CA ASN A 149 -16.47 -21.23 -8.69
C ASN A 149 -15.48 -21.21 -9.87
N ASP A 150 -15.13 -22.34 -10.48
CA ASP A 150 -14.16 -22.45 -11.59
C ASP A 150 -12.78 -21.81 -11.28
N LEU A 151 -12.34 -21.90 -10.03
CA LEU A 151 -11.03 -21.40 -9.59
C LEU A 151 -9.95 -22.49 -9.58
N VAL A 152 -10.30 -23.75 -9.81
CA VAL A 152 -9.38 -24.89 -9.75
C VAL A 152 -8.96 -25.31 -11.16
N VAL A 153 -7.66 -25.48 -11.38
CA VAL A 153 -7.11 -25.92 -12.67
C VAL A 153 -6.30 -27.20 -12.47
N PHE A 154 -6.69 -28.27 -13.15
CA PHE A 154 -5.98 -29.53 -13.17
C PHE A 154 -5.04 -29.59 -14.38
N LYS A 155 -3.77 -29.93 -14.16
CA LYS A 155 -2.79 -30.09 -15.26
C LYS A 155 -2.01 -31.38 -15.12
N ARG A 156 -1.81 -32.07 -16.25
CA ARG A 156 -0.96 -33.25 -16.28
C ARG A 156 0.52 -32.87 -16.13
N THR A 157 1.25 -33.61 -15.31
CA THR A 157 2.69 -33.41 -15.10
C THR A 157 3.39 -34.70 -14.67
N LYS A 158 4.71 -34.77 -14.90
CA LYS A 158 5.57 -35.86 -14.43
C LYS A 158 6.19 -35.58 -13.04
N THR A 159 6.12 -34.34 -12.58
CA THR A 159 6.81 -33.86 -11.37
C THR A 159 5.84 -33.35 -10.30
N SER A 160 4.65 -33.95 -10.22
CA SER A 160 3.63 -33.54 -9.25
C SER A 160 4.11 -33.67 -7.81
N PRO A 161 3.80 -32.69 -6.92
CA PRO A 161 3.96 -32.83 -5.48
C PRO A 161 2.88 -33.73 -4.86
N LEU A 162 1.92 -34.23 -5.65
CA LEU A 162 0.84 -35.09 -5.20
C LEU A 162 1.17 -36.57 -5.41
N ILE A 163 0.54 -37.40 -4.60
CA ILE A 163 0.59 -38.86 -4.67
C ILE A 163 -0.84 -39.41 -4.78
N ASP A 164 -0.98 -40.58 -5.40
CA ASP A 164 -2.22 -41.32 -5.43
C ASP A 164 -2.47 -42.08 -4.11
N GLN A 165 -3.60 -42.76 -4.02
CA GLN A 165 -3.99 -43.60 -2.89
C GLN A 165 -3.01 -44.76 -2.60
N HIS A 166 -2.12 -45.10 -3.52
CA HIS A 166 -1.09 -46.14 -3.36
C HIS A 166 0.30 -45.54 -3.07
N GLY A 167 0.38 -44.23 -2.83
CA GLY A 167 1.63 -43.52 -2.55
C GLY A 167 2.53 -43.28 -3.76
N LYS A 168 2.07 -43.61 -4.98
CA LYS A 168 2.83 -43.34 -6.21
C LYS A 168 2.61 -41.90 -6.65
N ARG A 169 3.59 -41.31 -7.33
CA ARG A 169 3.50 -39.93 -7.81
C ARG A 169 2.31 -39.76 -8.77
N ALA A 170 1.47 -38.78 -8.49
CA ALA A 170 0.31 -38.47 -9.30
C ALA A 170 0.72 -37.92 -10.67
N ARG A 171 -0.12 -38.18 -11.68
CA ARG A 171 0.01 -37.59 -13.02
C ARG A 171 -0.60 -36.19 -13.13
N TRP A 172 -1.24 -35.71 -12.07
CA TRP A 172 -1.90 -34.41 -12.01
C TRP A 172 -1.23 -33.52 -10.97
N ASN A 173 -1.11 -32.24 -11.29
CA ASN A 173 -0.93 -31.17 -10.31
C ASN A 173 -2.16 -30.26 -10.35
N ILE A 174 -2.46 -29.66 -9.21
CA ILE A 174 -3.64 -28.83 -9.01
C ILE A 174 -3.15 -27.40 -8.77
N TYR A 175 -3.77 -26.45 -9.47
CA TYR A 175 -3.51 -25.04 -9.34
C TYR A 175 -4.79 -24.29 -8.95
N ILE A 176 -4.64 -23.16 -8.28
CA ILE A 176 -5.73 -22.22 -8.03
C ILE A 176 -5.51 -20.97 -8.88
N LYS A 177 -6.55 -20.53 -9.60
CA LYS A 177 -6.59 -19.22 -10.26
C LYS A 177 -6.61 -18.14 -9.19
N LYS A 178 -5.67 -17.20 -9.27
CA LYS A 178 -5.71 -15.93 -8.53
C LYS A 178 -5.86 -14.81 -9.54
N TYR A 179 -7.00 -14.12 -9.54
CA TYR A 179 -7.25 -13.00 -10.43
C TYR A 179 -6.51 -11.75 -9.98
N LEU A 180 -6.16 -10.89 -10.94
CA LEU A 180 -5.47 -9.64 -10.71
C LEU A 180 -6.36 -8.62 -9.98
N GLY A 181 -7.66 -8.60 -10.26
CA GLY A 181 -8.63 -7.73 -9.59
C GLY A 181 -8.74 -8.02 -8.08
N ASP A 182 -8.74 -9.32 -7.73
CA ASP A 182 -8.72 -9.81 -6.35
C ASP A 182 -7.31 -9.82 -5.74
N ALA A 183 -6.28 -9.53 -6.55
CA ALA A 183 -4.91 -9.59 -6.11
C ALA A 183 -4.48 -8.30 -5.44
N THR A 184 -4.98 -8.11 -4.24
CA THR A 184 -4.25 -7.34 -3.26
C THR A 184 -3.18 -8.23 -2.63
N GLY A 185 -1.98 -7.66 -2.48
CA GLY A 185 -0.91 -8.25 -1.71
C GLY A 185 -0.88 -7.61 -0.33
N ALA A 186 -0.49 -8.39 0.69
CA ALA A 186 0.05 -7.75 1.88
C ALA A 186 1.20 -6.83 1.45
N PRO A 187 1.33 -5.62 2.04
CA PRO A 187 2.41 -4.70 1.70
C PRO A 187 3.77 -5.37 1.81
N SER A 188 4.64 -5.17 0.80
CA SER A 188 6.01 -5.63 0.89
C SER A 188 6.84 -4.62 1.68
N SER A 189 7.63 -5.10 2.64
CA SER A 189 8.57 -4.26 3.38
C SER A 189 9.61 -3.63 2.46
N LEU A 190 9.99 -4.29 1.37
CA LEU A 190 10.72 -3.65 0.28
C LEU A 190 9.70 -3.00 -0.69
N THR A 191 9.56 -1.69 -0.59
CA THR A 191 8.55 -0.98 -1.38
C THR A 191 8.81 -1.13 -2.90
N PRO A 192 7.76 -1.39 -3.70
CA PRO A 192 7.94 -1.55 -5.14
C PRO A 192 8.39 -0.25 -5.81
N LYS A 193 9.62 -0.24 -6.32
CA LYS A 193 10.22 0.93 -6.99
C LYS A 193 9.36 1.52 -8.11
N SER A 194 8.66 0.67 -8.85
CA SER A 194 7.75 1.06 -9.94
C SER A 194 6.47 1.75 -9.45
N VAL A 195 6.16 1.69 -8.15
CA VAL A 195 4.97 2.28 -7.53
C VAL A 195 5.34 3.54 -6.75
N VAL A 196 6.37 3.50 -5.91
CA VAL A 196 6.69 4.61 -4.98
C VAL A 196 7.54 5.72 -5.62
N GLY A 197 8.14 5.46 -6.78
CA GLY A 197 8.99 6.43 -7.47
C GLY A 197 10.35 6.68 -6.79
N LEU A 198 11.07 7.66 -7.32
CA LEU A 198 12.43 8.04 -6.90
C LEU A 198 12.43 9.41 -6.21
N TYR A 199 13.48 9.75 -5.47
CA TYR A 199 13.61 11.04 -4.78
C TYR A 199 13.43 12.25 -5.74
N ASN A 200 13.94 12.15 -6.96
CA ASN A 200 13.87 13.22 -7.95
C ASN A 200 12.45 13.44 -8.50
N SER A 201 11.53 12.48 -8.31
CA SER A 201 10.15 12.57 -8.79
C SER A 201 9.42 13.71 -8.09
N GLY A 202 9.57 13.85 -6.77
CA GLY A 202 9.00 14.98 -6.03
C GLY A 202 9.57 16.34 -6.46
N SER A 203 10.87 16.38 -6.81
CA SER A 203 11.48 17.62 -7.30
C SER A 203 10.92 18.02 -8.67
N ASN A 204 10.60 17.04 -9.51
CA ASN A 204 9.95 17.26 -10.80
C ASN A 204 8.50 17.75 -10.62
N GLU A 205 7.74 17.19 -9.68
CA GLU A 205 6.39 17.68 -9.33
C GLU A 205 6.39 19.16 -8.91
N ILE A 206 7.37 19.57 -8.10
CA ILE A 206 7.53 21.00 -7.73
C ILE A 206 7.84 21.84 -8.97
N LYS A 207 8.77 21.42 -9.82
CA LYS A 207 9.09 22.16 -11.06
C LYS A 207 7.89 22.26 -12.00
N GLU A 208 7.10 21.20 -12.12
CA GLU A 208 5.91 21.19 -12.96
C GLU A 208 4.84 22.16 -12.44
N LEU A 209 4.58 22.17 -11.13
CA LEU A 209 3.60 23.07 -10.52
C LEU A 209 4.06 24.53 -10.48
N PHE A 210 5.36 24.77 -10.28
CA PHE A 210 5.88 26.12 -10.03
C PHE A 210 6.66 26.74 -11.19
N GLY A 211 6.99 25.97 -12.22
CA GLY A 211 7.93 26.35 -13.27
C GLY A 211 9.39 26.45 -12.80
N ALA A 212 9.66 26.17 -11.51
CA ALA A 212 10.94 26.35 -10.86
C ALA A 212 11.10 25.41 -9.66
N MET A 213 12.35 25.12 -9.28
CA MET A 213 12.64 24.29 -8.10
C MET A 213 12.66 25.18 -6.84
N LEU A 214 11.48 25.34 -6.22
CA LEU A 214 11.29 26.23 -5.08
C LEU A 214 11.40 25.53 -3.72
N PHE A 215 11.44 24.20 -3.69
CA PHE A 215 11.56 23.42 -2.45
C PHE A 215 12.52 22.26 -2.66
N ASN A 216 13.40 22.03 -1.68
CA ASN A 216 14.41 20.98 -1.73
C ASN A 216 13.87 19.68 -1.11
N ASN A 217 14.20 18.54 -1.74
CA ASN A 217 13.87 17.21 -1.24
C ASN A 217 12.37 16.97 -0.90
N PRO A 218 11.40 17.46 -1.70
CA PRO A 218 10.00 17.10 -1.48
C PRO A 218 9.81 15.59 -1.64
N LYS A 219 9.04 14.97 -0.75
CA LYS A 219 8.65 13.56 -0.90
C LYS A 219 7.74 13.41 -2.15
N PRO A 220 7.96 12.40 -3.02
CA PRO A 220 7.09 12.16 -4.17
C PRO A 220 5.67 11.83 -3.74
N THR A 221 4.68 12.30 -4.51
CA THR A 221 3.27 11.96 -4.27
C THR A 221 3.00 10.46 -4.37
N ALA A 222 3.66 9.78 -5.30
CA ALA A 222 3.55 8.33 -5.48
C ALA A 222 4.00 7.52 -4.24
N TYR A 223 5.04 8.00 -3.56
CA TYR A 223 5.52 7.40 -2.30
C TYR A 223 4.49 7.55 -1.18
N LEU A 224 3.88 8.74 -1.04
CA LEU A 224 2.86 9.00 -0.03
C LEU A 224 1.56 8.25 -0.32
N ARG A 225 1.15 8.24 -1.58
CA ARG A 225 0.01 7.45 -2.07
C ARG A 225 0.10 5.99 -1.69
N TYR A 226 1.28 5.37 -1.85
CA TYR A 226 1.47 3.97 -1.48
C TYR A 226 1.11 3.69 -0.01
N PHE A 227 1.48 4.58 0.92
CA PHE A 227 1.09 4.42 2.33
C PHE A 227 -0.37 4.78 2.60
N LEU A 228 -0.94 5.74 1.87
CA LEU A 228 -2.39 6.01 1.92
C LEU A 228 -3.19 4.77 1.54
N GLU A 229 -2.83 4.11 0.44
CA GLU A 229 -3.48 2.87 -0.01
C GLU A 229 -3.34 1.73 1.01
N ILE A 230 -2.21 1.66 1.72
CA ILE A 230 -2.00 0.71 2.82
C ILE A 230 -2.94 0.99 4.00
N ALA A 231 -2.98 2.24 4.45
CA ALA A 231 -3.68 2.63 5.67
C ALA A 231 -5.19 2.56 5.54
N VAL A 232 -5.68 2.83 4.34
CA VAL A 232 -7.10 2.99 4.07
C VAL A 232 -7.74 1.67 3.62
N GLY A 233 -6.93 0.71 3.16
CA GLY A 233 -7.40 -0.57 2.64
C GLY A 233 -8.34 -0.44 1.43
N LYS A 234 -8.71 -1.60 0.87
CA LYS A 234 -9.93 -1.69 0.05
C LYS A 234 -11.06 -2.03 0.99
N ASN A 235 -12.11 -1.21 1.05
CA ASN A 235 -13.34 -1.66 1.68
C ASN A 235 -13.75 -2.98 1.03
N SER A 236 -14.26 -3.91 1.83
CA SER A 236 -14.83 -5.19 1.40
C SER A 236 -15.97 -5.03 0.37
N THR A 237 -16.41 -3.81 0.08
CA THR A 237 -17.41 -3.43 -0.92
C THR A 237 -16.83 -3.08 -2.30
N ASP A 238 -15.50 -3.14 -2.50
CA ASP A 238 -14.87 -2.97 -3.82
C ASP A 238 -15.01 -4.21 -4.74
N SER A 239 -15.97 -5.10 -4.42
CA SER A 239 -16.51 -6.13 -5.32
C SER A 239 -17.32 -5.55 -6.49
N ARG A 240 -17.39 -4.22 -6.63
CA ARG A 240 -17.94 -3.54 -7.81
C ARG A 240 -16.98 -3.58 -9.00
N GLN A 241 -16.61 -4.78 -9.45
CA GLN A 241 -16.54 -5.02 -10.89
C GLN A 241 -17.90 -5.56 -11.33
N ARG A 242 -18.69 -4.62 -11.87
CA ARG A 242 -19.87 -4.88 -12.70
C ARG A 242 -19.59 -6.05 -13.64
N ASN A 243 -20.42 -7.09 -13.55
CA ASN A 243 -21.00 -7.83 -14.68
C ASN A 243 -22.22 -8.60 -14.13
N ASP A 244 -23.40 -8.11 -14.50
CA ASP A 244 -24.64 -8.89 -14.70
C ASP A 244 -25.25 -9.64 -13.49
N ALA A 245 -25.56 -8.92 -12.40
CA ALA A 245 -26.56 -9.38 -11.43
C ALA A 245 -27.79 -8.46 -11.47
N GLU A 246 -28.96 -9.07 -11.61
CA GLU A 246 -30.30 -8.45 -11.63
C GLU A 246 -30.54 -7.50 -10.43
N PRO A 247 -31.36 -6.45 -10.61
CA PRO A 247 -31.45 -5.30 -9.70
C PRO A 247 -32.40 -5.50 -8.51
N GLU A 248 -32.45 -6.68 -7.88
CA GLU A 248 -33.40 -6.93 -6.76
C GLU A 248 -32.76 -7.24 -5.40
N ASP A 249 -31.45 -7.53 -5.33
CA ASP A 249 -30.75 -7.78 -4.04
C ASP A 249 -29.60 -6.78 -3.78
N ALA A 250 -29.85 -5.49 -4.07
CA ALA A 250 -29.01 -4.42 -3.54
C ALA A 250 -29.27 -4.28 -2.02
N GLN A 251 -28.73 -5.21 -1.24
CA GLN A 251 -28.55 -5.03 0.20
C GLN A 251 -27.88 -3.67 0.41
N GLU A 252 -28.48 -2.89 1.32
CA GLU A 252 -28.10 -1.55 1.72
C GLU A 252 -26.59 -1.37 1.69
N ILE A 253 -26.15 -0.48 0.80
CA ILE A 253 -24.77 0.01 0.81
C ILE A 253 -24.62 0.69 2.17
N ASP A 254 -23.84 0.11 3.06
CA ASP A 254 -23.47 0.74 4.33
C ASP A 254 -22.91 2.13 4.02
N GLU A 255 -23.74 3.15 4.26
CA GLU A 255 -23.45 4.58 4.19
C GLU A 255 -22.50 5.02 5.31
N GLN A 256 -21.60 4.15 5.77
CA GLN A 256 -20.42 4.60 6.48
C GLN A 256 -19.49 5.28 5.48
N THR A 257 -19.78 6.55 5.21
CA THR A 257 -18.81 7.52 4.72
C THR A 257 -17.65 7.49 5.71
N HIS A 258 -16.61 6.71 5.41
CA HIS A 258 -15.43 6.66 6.25
C HIS A 258 -14.76 8.03 6.18
N ASP A 259 -14.95 8.77 7.25
CA ASP A 259 -14.29 10.03 7.52
C ASP A 259 -12.83 9.77 7.88
N GLU A 260 -12.05 9.48 6.84
CA GLU A 260 -10.60 9.31 6.91
C GLU A 260 -9.92 10.66 6.97
N ILE A 261 -9.12 10.86 8.01
CA ILE A 261 -8.34 12.07 8.20
C ILE A 261 -6.86 11.71 8.10
N VAL A 262 -6.18 12.32 7.15
CA VAL A 262 -4.73 12.22 6.96
C VAL A 262 -4.06 13.43 7.62
N LEU A 263 -3.35 13.19 8.72
CA LEU A 263 -2.60 14.22 9.43
C LEU A 263 -1.12 14.15 9.04
N ASP A 264 -0.56 15.28 8.59
CA ASP A 264 0.88 15.47 8.42
C ASP A 264 1.31 16.72 9.19
N PHE A 265 1.96 16.51 10.33
CA PHE A 265 2.44 17.59 11.19
C PHE A 265 3.90 18.00 10.92
N PHE A 266 4.46 17.53 9.81
CA PHE A 266 5.73 17.97 9.23
C PHE A 266 5.53 18.19 7.71
N ALA A 267 4.49 18.96 7.37
CA ALA A 267 3.96 18.99 6.00
C ALA A 267 4.98 19.44 4.94
N GLY A 268 5.94 20.30 5.30
CA GLY A 268 6.99 20.79 4.41
C GLY A 268 6.39 21.47 3.19
N SER A 269 6.59 20.88 2.01
CA SER A 269 5.98 21.38 0.77
C SER A 269 4.49 21.04 0.61
N CYS A 270 3.88 20.31 1.55
CA CYS A 270 2.51 19.77 1.47
C CYS A 270 2.32 18.69 0.39
N SER A 271 3.31 17.81 0.20
CA SER A 271 3.18 16.67 -0.72
C SER A 271 2.05 15.71 -0.30
N THR A 272 1.78 15.57 1.00
CA THR A 272 0.72 14.69 1.53
C THR A 272 -0.67 15.16 1.10
N ALA A 273 -0.96 16.46 1.21
CA ALA A 273 -2.20 17.03 0.70
C ALA A 273 -2.36 16.83 -0.82
N HIS A 274 -1.29 16.99 -1.60
CA HIS A 274 -1.31 16.68 -3.03
C HIS A 274 -1.69 15.20 -3.27
N ALA A 275 -1.03 14.26 -2.57
CA ALA A 275 -1.34 12.84 -2.73
C ALA A 275 -2.78 12.49 -2.36
N VAL A 276 -3.34 13.11 -1.30
CA VAL A 276 -4.74 12.92 -0.89
C VAL A 276 -5.70 13.41 -1.97
N LEU A 277 -5.55 14.64 -2.45
CA LEU A 277 -6.43 15.24 -3.47
C LEU A 277 -6.42 14.42 -4.77
N ALA A 278 -5.23 14.06 -5.26
CA ALA A 278 -5.10 13.25 -6.45
C ALA A 278 -5.74 11.86 -6.28
N HIS A 279 -5.55 11.24 -5.11
CA HIS A 279 -6.10 9.90 -4.87
C HIS A 279 -7.62 9.90 -4.73
N ASN A 280 -8.19 10.90 -4.05
CA ASN A 280 -9.64 11.11 -3.96
C ASN A 280 -10.29 11.25 -5.34
N GLN A 281 -9.69 12.04 -6.25
CA GLN A 281 -10.20 12.20 -7.61
C GLN A 281 -10.19 10.87 -8.38
N GLU A 282 -9.20 10.02 -8.14
CA GLU A 282 -9.05 8.75 -8.85
C GLU A 282 -9.99 7.64 -8.36
N ASP A 283 -10.23 7.54 -7.04
CA ASP A 283 -11.06 6.48 -6.46
C ASP A 283 -12.44 6.95 -6.00
N GLY A 284 -12.76 8.23 -6.18
CA GLY A 284 -14.06 8.81 -5.85
C GLY A 284 -14.35 8.91 -4.34
N ARG A 285 -13.32 8.79 -3.49
CA ARG A 285 -13.47 8.92 -2.03
C ARG A 285 -13.23 10.37 -1.58
N ALA A 286 -13.68 10.68 -0.36
CA ALA A 286 -13.64 12.03 0.21
C ALA A 286 -12.73 12.09 1.45
N ARG A 287 -11.48 11.63 1.32
CA ARG A 287 -10.51 11.69 2.43
C ARG A 287 -10.16 13.14 2.74
N ARG A 288 -10.10 13.48 4.02
CA ARG A 288 -9.72 14.81 4.48
C ARG A 288 -8.27 14.83 4.91
N PHE A 289 -7.64 16.00 4.87
CA PHE A 289 -6.27 16.18 5.33
C PHE A 289 -6.14 17.33 6.32
N ILE A 290 -5.18 17.21 7.23
CA ILE A 290 -4.74 18.28 8.14
C ILE A 290 -3.23 18.41 7.99
N MET A 291 -2.77 19.54 7.46
CA MET A 291 -1.34 19.84 7.31
C MET A 291 -0.91 20.85 8.37
N VAL A 292 0.12 20.53 9.15
CA VAL A 292 0.73 21.48 10.09
C VAL A 292 2.14 21.79 9.59
N GLN A 293 2.42 23.08 9.40
CA GLN A 293 3.72 23.58 8.96
C GLN A 293 4.09 24.82 9.77
N GLN A 294 5.27 24.80 10.38
CA GLN A 294 5.82 25.97 11.04
C GLN A 294 6.08 27.08 9.99
N PRO A 295 5.78 28.36 10.29
CA PRO A 295 6.05 29.49 9.39
C PRO A 295 7.55 29.84 9.35
N GLU A 296 8.41 28.84 9.13
CA GLU A 296 9.85 29.02 8.98
C GLU A 296 10.15 29.89 7.76
N LEU A 297 11.01 30.89 7.93
CA LEU A 297 11.43 31.79 6.86
C LEU A 297 12.19 31.03 5.79
N THR A 298 11.86 31.26 4.52
CA THR A 298 12.68 30.74 3.42
C THR A 298 14.07 31.39 3.45
N PRO A 299 15.16 30.70 3.06
CA PRO A 299 16.49 31.31 3.09
C PRO A 299 16.53 32.60 2.24
N PRO A 300 17.18 33.70 2.69
CA PRO A 300 17.12 34.99 2.00
C PRO A 300 17.54 34.94 0.52
N ASN A 301 18.51 34.10 0.19
CA ASN A 301 19.04 33.95 -1.17
C ASN A 301 18.38 32.80 -1.96
N SER A 302 17.36 32.15 -1.41
CA SER A 302 16.68 31.04 -2.06
C SER A 302 15.85 31.49 -3.27
N LEU A 303 15.56 30.56 -4.18
CA LEU A 303 14.65 30.83 -5.29
C LEU A 303 13.22 31.07 -4.78
N ALA A 304 12.79 30.33 -3.75
CA ALA A 304 11.49 30.55 -3.09
C ALA A 304 11.31 32.01 -2.62
N ARG A 305 12.32 32.57 -1.93
CA ARG A 305 12.29 33.96 -1.47
C ARG A 305 12.17 34.96 -2.63
N ARG A 306 12.93 34.74 -3.71
CA ARG A 306 12.88 35.57 -4.92
C ARG A 306 11.53 35.49 -5.64
N HIS A 307 10.82 34.38 -5.51
CA HIS A 307 9.46 34.18 -6.01
C HIS A 307 8.37 34.70 -5.05
N GLY A 308 8.73 35.39 -3.97
CA GLY A 308 7.79 36.03 -3.05
C GLY A 308 7.30 35.15 -1.91
N PHE A 309 7.79 33.91 -1.76
CA PHE A 309 7.42 33.05 -0.64
C PHE A 309 8.25 33.39 0.59
N ALA A 310 7.65 34.11 1.54
CA ALA A 310 8.31 34.52 2.77
C ALA A 310 8.60 33.32 3.69
N THR A 311 7.67 32.39 3.79
CA THR A 311 7.80 31.19 4.64
C THR A 311 7.62 29.89 3.86
N ILE A 312 8.08 28.78 4.44
CA ILE A 312 7.81 27.44 3.93
C ILE A 312 6.29 27.17 3.90
N ALA A 313 5.55 27.65 4.91
CA ALA A 313 4.10 27.52 4.96
C ALA A 313 3.41 28.23 3.77
N ASP A 314 3.93 29.38 3.31
CA ASP A 314 3.41 30.06 2.11
C ASP A 314 3.55 29.22 0.85
N LEU A 315 4.71 28.59 0.68
CA LEU A 315 4.97 27.68 -0.44
C LEU A 315 4.05 26.45 -0.36
N GLY A 316 3.86 25.86 0.82
CA GLY A 316 2.97 24.72 1.03
C GLY A 316 1.51 25.04 0.70
N LYS A 317 0.98 26.18 1.20
CA LYS A 317 -0.36 26.68 0.85
C LYS A 317 -0.53 26.84 -0.66
N GLU A 318 0.47 27.43 -1.31
CA GLU A 318 0.45 27.66 -2.75
C GLU A 318 0.52 26.36 -3.55
N ARG A 319 1.29 25.35 -3.09
CA ARG A 319 1.29 24.02 -3.73
C ARG A 319 -0.13 23.44 -3.74
N ILE A 320 -0.83 23.50 -2.60
CA ILE A 320 -2.20 22.97 -2.50
C ILE A 320 -3.14 23.68 -3.48
N ARG A 321 -3.09 25.02 -3.55
CA ARG A 321 -3.90 25.79 -4.52
C ARG A 321 -3.64 25.37 -5.96
N ARG A 322 -2.38 25.27 -6.37
CA ARG A 322 -2.02 24.87 -7.73
C ARG A 322 -2.40 23.44 -8.07
N VAL A 323 -2.41 22.55 -7.07
CA VAL A 323 -2.91 21.19 -7.24
C VAL A 323 -4.42 21.20 -7.46
N LEU A 324 -5.19 21.94 -6.66
CA LEU A 324 -6.63 22.10 -6.87
C LEU A 324 -6.94 22.64 -8.29
N HIS A 325 -6.20 23.66 -8.75
CA HIS A 325 -6.28 24.15 -10.12
C HIS A 325 -5.99 23.06 -11.15
N LYS A 326 -4.86 22.37 -11.00
CA LYS A 326 -4.40 21.34 -11.94
C LYS A 326 -5.39 20.19 -12.07
N LEU A 327 -6.07 19.84 -10.97
CA LEU A 327 -7.06 18.77 -10.92
C LEU A 327 -8.48 19.23 -11.26
N ALA A 328 -8.68 20.52 -11.55
CA ALA A 328 -9.98 21.15 -11.79
C ALA A 328 -10.98 20.95 -10.63
N LEU A 329 -10.48 21.04 -9.39
CA LEU A 329 -11.25 20.84 -8.16
C LEU A 329 -11.62 22.16 -7.45
N GLU A 330 -11.25 23.32 -7.99
CA GLU A 330 -11.37 24.61 -7.28
C GLU A 330 -12.80 25.00 -6.90
N ASP A 331 -13.79 24.53 -7.67
CA ASP A 331 -15.20 24.83 -7.45
C ASP A 331 -15.89 23.84 -6.48
N CYS A 332 -15.28 22.69 -6.21
CA CYS A 332 -15.88 21.62 -5.42
C CYS A 332 -15.09 21.22 -4.16
N GLU A 333 -13.78 21.48 -4.15
CA GLU A 333 -12.90 21.20 -3.01
C GLU A 333 -12.06 22.43 -2.65
N GLY A 334 -11.61 22.47 -1.40
CA GLY A 334 -10.78 23.55 -0.90
C GLY A 334 -10.17 23.22 0.45
N PHE A 335 -9.42 24.17 0.99
CA PHE A 335 -8.84 24.05 2.31
C PHE A 335 -8.96 25.36 3.07
N ARG A 336 -9.04 25.26 4.40
CA ARG A 336 -9.01 26.41 5.31
C ARG A 336 -7.61 26.54 5.91
N VAL A 337 -7.19 27.77 6.14
CA VAL A 337 -5.91 28.08 6.78
C VAL A 337 -6.20 28.64 8.15
N TYR A 338 -5.52 28.07 9.15
CA TYR A 338 -5.56 28.53 10.53
C TYR A 338 -4.15 28.89 10.97
N THR A 339 -4.03 29.89 11.84
CA THR A 339 -2.78 30.31 12.48
C THR A 339 -2.93 30.18 13.98
N ILE A 340 -1.82 29.90 14.67
CA ILE A 340 -1.77 29.91 16.13
C ILE A 340 -1.24 31.29 16.52
N GLU A 341 -2.05 32.03 17.26
CA GLU A 341 -1.66 33.29 17.89
C GLU A 341 -1.32 33.00 19.37
N GLU A 342 -0.35 33.72 19.92
CA GLU A 342 -0.11 33.68 21.37
C GLU A 342 -1.24 34.45 22.05
N GLU A 343 -1.87 33.84 23.06
CA GLU A 343 -2.71 34.62 23.99
C GLU A 343 -1.81 35.62 24.71
N HIS A 344 -2.06 36.91 24.48
CA HIS A 344 -1.32 38.03 25.07
C HIS A 344 -1.58 38.22 26.57
#